data_AF-A0A318K8V1-F1
#
_entry.id   AF-A0A318K8V1-F1
#
_cell.length_a   1.000
_cell.length_b   1.000
_cell.length_c   1.000
_cell.angle_alpha   90.00
_cell.angle_beta   90.00
_cell.angle_gamma   90.00
#
_symmetry.space_group_name_H-M   'P 1'
#
loop_
_entity.id
_entity.type
_entity.pdbx_description
1 polymer ?
#
loop_
_entity_poly.entity_id
_entity_poly.type
_entity_poly.pdbx_seq_one_letter_code
_entity_poly.pdbx_strand_id
1 'polypeptide(L)'
;MDHNDEQPVPTDAEIRAAASELRETIALKSGELADRLLARPEFGTEDWKRDRDQRDTPEGHRRLAHWHLTKLRIDRAADIDPVGNVLNARGFGASWQQIGAAYGISAEDAAARWERSATAYIERYSGTAIIPARETTTSATETETTEDRPRNRIERSR
;
A
#
# COMPACT_ATOMS: atom_id res chain seq x y z
N MET A 1 24.87 -48.52 27.72
CA MET A 1 25.56 -47.34 27.17
C MET A 1 24.46 -46.36 26.86
N ASP A 2 24.27 -45.40 27.76
CA ASP A 2 23.20 -44.41 27.64
C ASP A 2 23.57 -43.42 26.54
N HIS A 3 22.99 -43.63 25.36
CA HIS A 3 22.96 -42.61 24.31
C HIS A 3 21.94 -41.56 24.73
N ASN A 4 22.34 -40.67 25.64
CA ASN A 4 21.64 -39.41 25.86
C ASN A 4 22.02 -38.48 24.69
N ASP A 5 21.47 -38.77 23.51
CA ASP A 5 21.52 -37.87 22.35
C ASP A 5 20.55 -36.71 22.64
N GLU A 6 20.99 -35.76 23.47
CA GLU A 6 20.34 -34.47 23.59
C GLU A 6 20.35 -33.80 22.22
N GLN A 7 19.20 -33.82 21.55
CA GLN A 7 19.05 -33.12 20.28
C GLN A 7 19.34 -31.64 20.50
N PRO A 8 20.21 -31.02 19.68
CA PRO A 8 20.52 -29.60 19.82
C PRO A 8 19.24 -28.78 19.63
N VAL A 9 18.91 -27.97 20.63
CA VAL A 9 17.79 -27.02 20.57
C VAL A 9 18.30 -25.76 19.86
N PRO A 10 17.58 -25.23 18.85
CA PRO A 10 18.00 -24.02 18.15
C PRO A 10 18.00 -22.81 19.07
N THR A 11 18.98 -21.94 18.89
CA THR A 11 19.08 -20.65 19.58
C THR A 11 18.06 -19.65 19.03
N ASP A 12 17.73 -18.62 19.82
CA ASP A 12 16.86 -17.53 19.38
C ASP A 12 17.38 -16.81 18.11
N ALA A 13 18.71 -16.76 17.92
CA ALA A 13 19.32 -16.15 16.76
C ALA A 13 19.04 -16.97 15.49
N GLU A 14 19.16 -18.30 15.57
CA GLU A 14 18.85 -19.21 14.46
C GLU A 14 17.35 -19.17 14.13
N ILE A 15 16.48 -19.14 15.13
CA ILE A 15 15.03 -18.98 14.93
C ILE A 15 14.70 -17.65 14.23
N ARG A 16 15.35 -16.55 14.62
CA ARG A 16 15.15 -15.24 13.96
C ARG A 16 15.62 -15.26 12.51
N ALA A 17 16.74 -15.90 12.22
CA ALA A 17 17.27 -16.03 10.85
C ALA A 17 16.30 -16.84 9.97
N ALA A 18 15.88 -18.02 10.44
CA ALA A 18 14.91 -18.85 9.75
C ALA A 18 13.57 -18.12 9.53
N ALA A 19 13.11 -17.35 10.52
CA ALA A 19 11.90 -16.54 10.37
C ALA A 19 12.06 -15.41 9.33
N SER A 20 13.25 -14.82 9.20
CA SER A 20 13.51 -13.83 8.15
C SER A 20 13.45 -14.46 6.76
N GLU A 21 14.14 -15.58 6.58
CA GLU A 21 14.16 -16.35 5.33
C GLU A 21 12.75 -16.79 4.91
N LEU A 22 11.95 -17.26 5.88
CA LEU A 22 10.56 -17.63 5.63
C LEU A 22 9.72 -16.42 5.17
N ARG A 23 9.87 -15.27 5.83
CA ARG A 23 9.14 -14.04 5.43
C ARG A 23 9.54 -13.57 4.03
N GLU A 24 10.82 -13.63 3.70
CA GLU A 24 11.33 -13.30 2.36
C GLU A 24 10.74 -14.23 1.30
N THR A 25 10.74 -15.54 1.58
CA THR A 25 10.14 -16.55 0.70
C THR A 25 8.66 -16.30 0.48
N ILE A 26 7.90 -16.01 1.54
CA ILE A 26 6.48 -15.66 1.46
C ILE A 26 6.29 -14.38 0.63
N ALA A 27 7.10 -13.34 0.85
CA ALA A 27 6.99 -12.08 0.14
C ALA A 27 7.26 -12.23 -1.37
N LEU A 28 8.27 -13.03 -1.74
CA LEU A 28 8.58 -13.36 -3.13
C LEU A 28 7.47 -14.19 -3.77
N LYS A 29 7.05 -15.26 -3.10
CA LYS A 29 6.06 -16.19 -3.67
C LYS A 29 4.69 -15.55 -3.82
N SER A 30 4.24 -14.77 -2.84
CA SER A 30 3.00 -13.99 -2.95
C SER A 30 3.07 -12.97 -4.08
N GLY A 31 4.22 -12.34 -4.31
CA GLY A 31 4.47 -11.43 -5.43
C GLY A 31 4.34 -12.12 -6.79
N GLU A 32 5.04 -13.25 -6.98
CA GLU A 32 4.96 -14.08 -8.19
C GLU A 32 3.52 -14.52 -8.49
N LEU A 33 2.80 -14.98 -7.45
CA LEU A 33 1.40 -15.40 -7.59
C LEU A 33 0.48 -14.23 -7.96
N ALA A 34 0.67 -13.05 -7.36
CA ALA A 34 -0.09 -11.86 -7.70
C ALA A 34 0.20 -11.37 -9.13
N ASP A 35 1.46 -11.40 -9.56
CA ASP A 35 1.84 -11.05 -10.94
C ASP A 35 1.15 -11.98 -11.94
N ARG A 36 1.13 -13.29 -11.67
CA ARG A 36 0.42 -14.29 -12.49
C ARG A 36 -1.09 -14.02 -12.55
N LEU A 37 -1.74 -13.80 -11.41
CA LEU A 37 -3.19 -13.56 -11.35
C LEU A 37 -3.60 -12.26 -12.04
N LEU A 38 -2.73 -11.25 -12.02
CA LEU A 38 -2.96 -9.96 -12.66
C LEU A 38 -2.43 -9.90 -14.10
N ALA A 39 -1.91 -11.01 -14.64
CA ALA A 39 -1.29 -11.10 -15.95
C ALA A 39 -0.27 -9.96 -16.19
N ARG A 40 0.55 -9.66 -15.18
CA ARG A 40 1.54 -8.58 -15.27
C ARG A 40 2.67 -8.94 -16.22
N PRO A 41 3.31 -7.95 -16.87
CA PRO A 41 4.44 -8.19 -17.74
C PRO A 41 5.56 -8.95 -17.03
N GLU A 42 6.16 -9.90 -17.75
CA GLU A 42 7.31 -10.66 -17.24
C GLU A 42 8.50 -9.74 -16.98
N PHE A 43 9.25 -10.01 -15.92
CA PHE A 43 10.42 -9.24 -15.53
C PHE A 43 11.41 -9.09 -16.69
N GLY A 44 11.90 -7.87 -16.91
CA GLY A 44 12.90 -7.56 -17.94
C GLY A 44 12.34 -7.32 -19.35
N THR A 45 11.05 -7.59 -19.60
CA THR A 45 10.38 -7.21 -20.86
C THR A 45 10.26 -5.69 -21.00
N GLU A 46 10.05 -5.19 -22.22
CA GLU A 46 9.85 -3.75 -22.46
C GLU A 46 8.58 -3.21 -21.78
N ASP A 47 7.52 -4.02 -21.73
CA ASP A 47 6.30 -3.69 -20.98
C ASP A 47 6.58 -3.57 -19.48
N TRP A 48 7.38 -4.49 -18.91
CA TRP A 48 7.80 -4.41 -17.52
C TRP A 48 8.63 -3.16 -17.23
N LYS A 49 9.57 -2.80 -18.11
CA LYS A 49 10.40 -1.60 -17.96
C LYS A 49 9.52 -0.34 -17.99
N ARG A 50 8.59 -0.25 -18.94
CA ARG A 50 7.62 0.84 -19.02
C ARG A 50 6.77 0.94 -17.75
N ASP A 51 6.28 -0.17 -17.24
CA ASP A 51 5.52 -0.21 -15.98
C ASP A 51 6.35 0.28 -14.79
N ARG A 52 7.63 -0.12 -14.73
CA ARG A 52 8.60 0.31 -13.71
C ARG A 52 8.87 1.80 -13.79
N ASP A 53 9.11 2.34 -14.98
CA ASP A 53 9.43 3.76 -15.17
C ASP A 53 8.24 4.67 -14.80
N GLN A 54 7.02 4.13 -14.90
CA GLN A 54 5.79 4.80 -14.49
C GLN A 54 5.37 4.54 -13.04
N ARG A 55 6.18 3.81 -12.25
CA ARG A 55 5.81 3.37 -10.90
C ARG A 55 5.35 4.51 -10.00
N ASP A 56 6.01 5.66 -10.09
CA ASP A 56 5.79 6.81 -9.20
C ASP A 56 4.69 7.77 -9.73
N THR A 57 4.02 7.41 -10.83
CA THR A 57 2.85 8.14 -11.34
C THR A 57 1.58 7.74 -10.58
N PRO A 58 0.49 8.54 -10.63
CA PRO A 58 -0.79 8.14 -10.05
C PRO A 58 -1.31 6.80 -10.57
N GLU A 59 -1.07 6.48 -11.84
CA GLU A 59 -1.42 5.17 -12.41
C GLU A 59 -0.53 4.05 -11.87
N GLY A 60 0.79 4.29 -11.77
CA GLY A 60 1.72 3.36 -11.13
C GLY A 60 1.33 3.03 -9.69
N HIS A 61 0.96 4.03 -8.89
CA HIS A 61 0.45 3.83 -7.53
C HIS A 61 -0.84 3.00 -7.51
N ARG A 62 -1.79 3.27 -8.40
CA ARG A 62 -3.02 2.45 -8.52
C ARG A 62 -2.70 0.99 -8.84
N ARG A 63 -1.78 0.73 -9.77
CA ARG A 63 -1.33 -0.63 -10.11
C ARG A 63 -0.68 -1.32 -8.90
N LEU A 64 0.20 -0.64 -8.18
CA LEU A 64 0.86 -1.18 -6.98
C LEU A 64 -0.13 -1.44 -5.85
N ALA A 65 -1.06 -0.53 -5.60
CA ALA A 65 -2.13 -0.73 -4.63
C ALA A 65 -2.96 -1.97 -4.99
N HIS A 66 -3.35 -2.14 -6.26
CA HIS A 66 -4.08 -3.32 -6.73
C HIS A 66 -3.26 -4.61 -6.57
N TRP A 67 -1.96 -4.57 -6.86
CA TRP A 67 -1.05 -5.69 -6.65
C TRP A 67 -0.96 -6.10 -5.18
N HIS A 68 -0.79 -5.16 -4.26
CA HIS A 68 -0.78 -5.45 -2.82
C HIS A 68 -2.13 -5.93 -2.28
N LEU A 69 -3.25 -5.41 -2.78
CA LEU A 69 -4.59 -5.93 -2.45
C LEU A 69 -4.77 -7.38 -2.95
N THR A 70 -4.16 -7.75 -4.07
CA THR A 70 -4.16 -9.14 -4.55
C THR A 70 -3.32 -10.04 -3.65
N LYS A 71 -2.13 -9.59 -3.24
CA LYS A 71 -1.30 -10.32 -2.25
C LYS A 71 -2.01 -10.49 -0.91
N LEU A 72 -2.70 -9.46 -0.42
CA LEU A 72 -3.54 -9.52 0.78
C LEU A 72 -4.59 -10.64 0.71
N ARG A 73 -5.23 -10.84 -0.46
CA ARG A 73 -6.18 -11.93 -0.66
C ARG A 73 -5.52 -13.31 -0.64
N ILE A 74 -4.32 -13.42 -1.23
CA ILE A 74 -3.51 -14.64 -1.20
C ILE A 74 -3.11 -14.98 0.24
N ASP A 75 -2.55 -14.02 0.97
CA ASP A 75 -2.11 -14.22 2.36
C ASP A 75 -3.28 -14.64 3.25
N ARG A 76 -4.44 -13.99 3.12
CA ARG A 76 -5.66 -14.39 3.82
C ARG A 76 -6.07 -15.83 3.49
N ALA A 77 -6.07 -16.20 2.22
CA ALA A 77 -6.45 -17.55 1.80
C ALA A 77 -5.46 -18.63 2.25
N ALA A 78 -4.22 -18.24 2.55
CA ALA A 78 -3.15 -19.11 3.04
C ALA A 78 -2.95 -19.05 4.56
N ASP A 79 -3.83 -18.35 5.29
CA ASP A 79 -3.73 -18.11 6.74
C ASP A 79 -2.38 -17.48 7.18
N ILE A 80 -1.82 -16.62 6.33
CA ILE A 80 -0.60 -15.84 6.58
C ILE A 80 -0.99 -14.46 7.12
N ASP A 81 -0.20 -13.93 8.07
CA ASP A 81 -0.39 -12.56 8.57
C ASP A 81 -0.26 -11.55 7.42
N PRO A 82 -1.34 -10.82 7.08
CA PRO A 82 -1.35 -9.94 5.92
C PRO A 82 -0.75 -8.56 6.19
N VAL A 83 -0.31 -8.24 7.42
CA VAL A 83 -0.04 -6.87 7.85
C VAL A 83 0.89 -6.14 6.88
N GLY A 84 1.96 -6.79 6.41
CA GLY A 84 2.90 -6.18 5.46
C GLY A 84 2.23 -5.71 4.17
N ASN A 85 1.31 -6.50 3.59
CA ASN A 85 0.60 -6.12 2.37
C ASN A 85 -0.52 -5.09 2.63
N VAL A 86 -1.12 -5.08 3.83
CA VAL A 86 -2.04 -4.00 4.25
C VAL A 86 -1.32 -2.65 4.27
N LEU A 87 -0.16 -2.58 4.92
CA LEU A 87 0.61 -1.33 5.06
C LEU A 87 1.07 -0.82 3.69
N ASN A 88 1.59 -1.70 2.83
CA ASN A 88 1.98 -1.34 1.47
C ASN A 88 0.80 -0.86 0.62
N ALA A 89 -0.33 -1.59 0.62
CA ALA A 89 -1.53 -1.17 -0.11
C ALA A 89 -1.99 0.22 0.33
N ARG A 90 -2.01 0.48 1.65
CA ARG A 90 -2.38 1.79 2.21
C ARG A 90 -1.40 2.88 1.79
N GLY A 91 -0.10 2.61 1.82
CA GLY A 91 0.93 3.55 1.38
C GLY A 91 0.81 3.94 -0.09
N PHE A 92 0.46 2.99 -0.97
CA PHE A 92 0.13 3.27 -2.37
C PHE A 92 -1.28 3.82 -2.60
N GLY A 93 -2.04 4.04 -1.52
CA GLY A 93 -3.30 4.79 -1.55
C GLY A 93 -4.58 3.99 -1.64
N ALA A 94 -4.53 2.67 -1.40
CA ALA A 94 -5.75 1.91 -1.17
C ALA A 94 -6.55 2.51 0.02
N SER A 95 -7.88 2.54 -0.09
CA SER A 95 -8.77 2.93 1.00
C SER A 95 -9.00 1.76 1.97
N TRP A 96 -9.47 2.06 3.18
CA TRP A 96 -9.89 1.01 4.12
C TRP A 96 -11.05 0.17 3.60
N GLN A 97 -11.91 0.73 2.75
CA GLN A 97 -12.95 -0.03 2.08
C GLN A 97 -12.36 -1.09 1.13
N GLN A 98 -11.34 -0.72 0.34
CA GLN A 98 -10.67 -1.66 -0.56
C GLN A 98 -9.90 -2.74 0.22
N ILE A 99 -9.19 -2.34 1.28
CA ILE A 99 -8.46 -3.25 2.15
C ILE A 99 -9.42 -4.21 2.87
N GLY A 100 -10.50 -3.68 3.44
CA GLY A 100 -11.56 -4.47 4.09
C GLY A 100 -12.17 -5.46 3.13
N ALA A 101 -12.54 -5.04 1.92
CA ALA A 101 -13.07 -5.94 0.89
C ALA A 101 -12.08 -7.05 0.49
N ALA A 102 -10.80 -6.71 0.29
CA ALA A 102 -9.75 -7.69 -0.03
C ALA A 102 -9.51 -8.67 1.13
N TYR A 103 -9.59 -8.21 2.38
CA TYR A 103 -9.48 -9.06 3.56
C TYR A 103 -10.81 -9.66 4.00
N GLY A 104 -11.95 -9.39 3.38
CA GLY A 104 -13.26 -9.92 3.82
C GLY A 104 -13.75 -9.42 5.19
N ILE A 105 -13.51 -8.15 5.53
CA ILE A 105 -14.05 -7.46 6.72
C ILE A 105 -14.59 -6.07 6.35
N SER A 106 -15.25 -5.38 7.29
CA SER A 106 -15.72 -4.02 7.05
C SER A 106 -14.56 -3.01 6.95
N ALA A 107 -14.82 -1.84 6.36
CA ALA A 107 -13.83 -0.76 6.31
C ALA A 107 -13.46 -0.25 7.71
N GLU A 108 -14.45 -0.20 8.61
CA GLU A 108 -14.28 0.24 10.00
C GLU A 108 -13.39 -0.73 10.78
N ASP A 109 -13.61 -2.04 10.64
CA ASP A 109 -12.78 -3.07 11.28
C ASP A 109 -11.35 -3.05 10.75
N ALA A 110 -11.18 -2.84 9.44
CA ALA A 110 -9.86 -2.73 8.83
C ALA A 110 -9.09 -1.52 9.37
N ALA A 111 -9.75 -0.35 9.45
CA ALA A 111 -9.16 0.85 10.03
C ALA A 111 -8.83 0.65 11.51
N ALA A 112 -9.76 0.14 12.31
CA ALA A 112 -9.55 -0.10 13.74
C ALA A 112 -8.35 -1.02 13.99
N ARG A 113 -8.15 -2.03 13.13
CA ARG A 113 -7.06 -3.00 13.26
C ARG A 113 -5.69 -2.44 12.83
N TRP A 114 -5.62 -1.62 11.78
CA TRP A 114 -4.35 -1.31 11.12
C TRP A 114 -4.01 0.17 10.95
N GLU A 115 -4.92 1.12 11.23
CA GLU A 115 -4.68 2.55 11.01
C GLU A 115 -3.40 3.04 11.68
N ARG A 116 -3.21 2.72 12.97
CA ARG A 116 -2.04 3.18 13.72
C ARG A 116 -0.73 2.70 13.08
N SER A 117 -0.67 1.43 12.71
CA SER A 117 0.51 0.84 12.07
C SER A 117 0.73 1.40 10.67
N ALA A 118 -0.34 1.62 9.91
CA ALA A 118 -0.27 2.21 8.57
C ALA A 118 0.23 3.65 8.60
N THR A 119 -0.28 4.48 9.51
CA THR A 119 0.17 5.86 9.68
C THR A 119 1.65 5.89 10.05
N ALA A 120 2.06 5.14 11.07
CA ALA A 120 3.47 5.10 11.48
C ALA A 120 4.40 4.58 10.36
N TYR A 121 3.94 3.60 9.58
CA TYR A 121 4.69 3.07 8.44
C TYR A 121 4.84 4.11 7.33
N ILE A 122 3.74 4.77 6.94
CA ILE A 122 3.74 5.78 5.88
C ILE A 122 4.59 6.98 6.31
N GLU A 123 4.47 7.47 7.54
CA GLU A 123 5.29 8.56 8.06
C GLU A 123 6.79 8.23 8.01
N ARG A 124 7.16 7.00 8.38
CA ARG A 124 8.56 6.56 8.38
C ARG A 124 9.15 6.43 6.99
N TYR A 125 8.37 5.98 6.01
CA TYR A 125 8.86 5.60 4.68
C TYR A 125 8.41 6.52 3.55
N SER A 126 7.66 7.57 3.84
CA SER A 126 7.28 8.59 2.85
C SER A 126 8.52 9.22 2.22
N GLY A 127 8.52 9.33 0.89
CA GLY A 127 9.65 9.88 0.12
C GLY A 127 10.79 8.88 -0.10
N THR A 128 10.64 7.62 0.30
CA THR A 128 11.60 6.56 -0.01
C THR A 128 11.15 5.76 -1.24
N ALA A 129 12.00 4.85 -1.71
CA ALA A 129 11.63 3.91 -2.77
C ALA A 129 10.50 2.94 -2.37
N ILE A 130 10.16 2.86 -1.07
CA ILE A 130 9.12 1.99 -0.53
C ILE A 130 7.76 2.68 -0.66
N ILE A 131 7.62 3.88 -0.10
CA ILE A 131 6.43 4.73 -0.26
C ILE A 131 6.87 6.04 -0.91
N PRO A 132 6.69 6.21 -2.23
CA PRO A 132 7.05 7.44 -2.92
C PRO A 132 6.26 8.63 -2.35
N ALA A 133 6.88 9.80 -2.38
CA ALA A 133 6.23 11.02 -1.92
C ALA A 133 4.95 11.25 -2.73
N ARG A 134 3.85 11.51 -2.05
CA ARG A 134 2.66 12.01 -2.74
C ARG A 134 2.96 13.43 -3.18
N GLU A 135 2.81 13.70 -4.47
CA GLU A 135 2.64 15.07 -4.92
C GLU A 135 1.41 15.63 -4.20
N THR A 136 1.65 16.48 -3.21
CA THR A 136 0.62 17.39 -2.72
C THR A 136 0.31 18.30 -3.89
N THR A 137 -0.75 18.00 -4.64
CA THR A 137 -1.50 19.04 -5.32
C THR A 137 -2.00 19.97 -4.21
N THR A 138 -1.21 21.00 -3.92
CA THR A 138 -1.68 22.21 -3.28
C THR A 138 -2.82 22.70 -4.15
N SER A 139 -4.06 22.39 -3.77
CA SER A 139 -5.22 23.07 -4.33
C SER A 139 -4.96 24.56 -4.14
N ALA A 140 -4.79 25.26 -5.25
CA ALA A 140 -4.73 26.70 -5.26
C ALA A 140 -5.99 27.21 -4.56
N THR A 141 -5.80 27.91 -3.45
CA THR A 141 -6.80 28.82 -2.92
C THR A 141 -6.95 29.93 -3.95
N GLU A 142 -7.84 29.72 -4.93
CA GLU A 142 -8.41 30.82 -5.70
C GLU A 142 -9.32 31.58 -4.75
N THR A 143 -8.72 32.53 -4.05
CA THR A 143 -9.44 33.62 -3.39
C THR A 143 -10.09 34.43 -4.50
N GLU A 144 -11.32 34.08 -4.85
CA GLU A 144 -12.16 34.90 -5.71
C GLU A 144 -12.56 36.15 -4.90
N THR A 145 -11.70 37.16 -4.97
CA THR A 145 -11.96 38.51 -4.49
C THR A 145 -13.22 39.02 -5.20
N THR A 146 -14.35 38.97 -4.50
CA THR A 146 -15.61 39.56 -4.96
C THR A 146 -15.44 41.08 -4.94
N GLU A 147 -15.00 41.65 -6.06
CA GLU A 147 -14.91 43.09 -6.24
C GLU A 147 -16.33 43.66 -6.41
N ASP A 148 -16.76 44.33 -5.36
CA ASP A 148 -18.00 45.08 -5.21
C ASP A 148 -18.18 46.07 -6.38
N ARG A 149 -19.14 45.78 -7.28
CA ARG A 149 -19.50 46.67 -8.38
C ARG A 149 -20.76 47.45 -8.00
N PRO A 150 -20.69 48.77 -7.77
CA PRO A 150 -21.86 49.56 -7.39
C PRO A 150 -22.85 49.62 -8.56
N ARG A 151 -24.08 49.15 -8.33
CA ARG A 151 -25.19 49.30 -9.27
C ARG A 151 -25.74 50.72 -9.21
N ASN A 152 -25.60 51.45 -10.32
CA ASN A 152 -26.14 52.78 -10.52
C ASN A 152 -27.65 52.84 -10.29
N ARG A 153 -28.05 53.75 -9.39
CA ARG A 153 -29.40 54.22 -9.10
C ARG A 153 -29.97 54.93 -10.34
N ILE A 154 -30.96 54.33 -10.99
CA ILE A 154 -31.75 55.01 -12.03
C ILE A 154 -32.95 55.66 -11.34
N GLU A 155 -32.87 56.96 -11.06
CA GLU A 155 -34.04 57.79 -10.78
C GLU A 155 -34.73 58.13 -12.11
N ARG A 156 -35.97 57.65 -12.29
CA ARG A 156 -36.86 58.14 -13.34
C ARG A 156 -37.84 59.11 -12.74
N SER A 157 -37.60 60.40 -12.97
CA SER A 157 -38.61 61.45 -12.89
C SER A 157 -39.55 61.33 -14.09
N ARG A 158 -40.86 61.21 -13.82
CA ARG A 158 -41.96 61.94 -14.47
C ARG A 158 -43.29 61.51 -13.87
#